data_AF-V4XEL1-F1
#
_entry.id   AF-V4XEL1-F1
#
_cell.length_a   1.000
_cell.length_b   1.000
_cell.length_c   1.000
_cell.angle_alpha   90.00
_cell.angle_beta   90.00
_cell.angle_gamma   90.00
#
_symmetry.space_group_name_H-M   'P 1'
#
loop_
_entity.id
_entity.type
_entity.pdbx_description
1 polymer ?
#
loop_
_entity_poly.entity_id
_entity_poly.type
_entity_poly.pdbx_seq_one_letter_code
_entity_poly.pdbx_strand_id
1 'polypeptide(L)' 'MDRAAVDTDTLLRVALVLVVAWLALEVVDELLDVALGLLVPLAGLALVVLVVLSLLDRL' A
#
# COMPACT_ATOMS: atom_id res chain seq x y z
N MET A 1 -17.38 -14.25 -32.92
CA MET A 1 -16.50 -13.62 -31.90
C MET A 1 -17.22 -12.38 -31.41
N ASP A 2 -18.13 -12.59 -30.46
CA ASP A 2 -19.01 -11.56 -29.91
C ASP A 2 -18.25 -10.69 -28.92
N ARG A 3 -17.58 -9.64 -29.43
CA ARG A 3 -17.01 -8.56 -28.61
C ARG A 3 -18.00 -7.43 -28.31
N ALA A 4 -19.24 -7.52 -28.78
CA ALA A 4 -20.17 -6.39 -28.84
C ALA A 4 -21.52 -6.66 -28.13
N ALA A 5 -21.49 -7.06 -26.87
CA ALA A 5 -22.71 -7.11 -26.05
C ALA A 5 -22.48 -6.63 -24.60
N VAL A 6 -21.48 -5.75 -24.37
CA VAL A 6 -21.39 -5.05 -23.08
C VAL A 6 -21.98 -3.66 -23.28
N ASP A 7 -23.11 -3.42 -22.63
CA ASP A 7 -23.82 -2.14 -22.66
C ASP A 7 -22.96 -1.03 -22.06
N THR A 8 -23.05 0.18 -22.63
CA THR A 8 -22.32 1.36 -22.16
C THR A 8 -22.66 1.69 -20.70
N ASP A 9 -23.90 1.46 -20.28
CA ASP A 9 -24.34 1.60 -18.89
C ASP A 9 -23.59 0.66 -17.95
N THR A 10 -23.38 -0.59 -18.37
CA THR A 10 -22.61 -1.58 -17.60
C THR A 10 -21.15 -1.17 -17.49
N LEU A 11 -20.54 -0.71 -18.60
CA LEU A 11 -19.17 -0.21 -18.59
C LEU A 11 -19.00 1.01 -17.68
N LEU A 12 -19.94 1.95 -17.74
CA LEU A 12 -19.94 3.15 -16.91
C LEU A 12 -20.02 2.77 -15.43
N ARG A 13 -20.90 1.84 -15.07
CA ARG A 13 -21.05 1.38 -13.69
C ARG A 13 -19.79 0.66 -13.19
N VAL A 14 -19.20 -0.21 -14.01
CA VAL A 14 -17.93 -0.87 -13.68
C VAL A 14 -16.81 0.14 -13.49
N ALA A 15 -16.70 1.13 -14.40
CA ALA A 15 -15.72 2.20 -14.28
C ALA A 15 -15.92 3.01 -12.99
N LEU A 16 -17.17 3.37 -12.64
CA LEU A 16 -17.48 4.06 -11.39
C LEU A 16 -17.09 3.24 -10.16
N VAL A 17 -17.41 1.96 -10.12
CA VAL A 17 -17.00 1.07 -9.02
C VAL A 17 -15.48 0.99 -8.95
N LEU A 18 -14.80 0.93 -10.08
CA LEU A 18 -13.35 0.89 -10.13
C LEU A 18 -12.72 2.18 -9.61
N VAL A 19 -13.28 3.34 -9.97
CA VAL A 19 -12.85 4.64 -9.44
C VAL A 19 -13.05 4.72 -7.93
N VAL A 20 -14.19 4.23 -7.42
CA VAL A 20 -14.44 4.19 -5.98
C VAL A 20 -13.48 3.24 -5.27
N ALA A 21 -13.22 2.06 -5.84
CA ALA A 21 -12.27 1.11 -5.29
C ALA A 21 -10.85 1.68 -5.29
N TRP A 22 -10.46 2.39 -6.35
CA TRP A 22 -9.20 3.12 -6.43
C TRP A 22 -9.08 4.15 -5.30
N LEU A 23 -10.11 4.99 -5.14
CA LEU A 23 -10.15 6.00 -4.09
C LEU A 23 -10.01 5.37 -2.70
N ALA A 24 -10.67 4.23 -2.47
CA ALA A 24 -10.60 3.52 -1.21
C ALA A 24 -9.19 2.98 -0.94
N LEU A 25 -8.51 2.44 -1.95
CA LEU A 25 -7.13 1.98 -1.83
C LEU A 25 -6.18 3.14 -1.51
N GLU A 26 -6.36 4.30 -2.15
CA GLU A 26 -5.55 5.49 -1.90
C GLU A 26 -5.71 6.00 -0.46
N VAL A 27 -6.94 5.99 0.07
CA VAL A 27 -7.18 6.30 1.48
C VAL A 27 -6.50 5.28 2.40
N VAL A 28 -6.52 3.99 2.05
CA VAL A 28 -5.84 2.95 2.84
C VAL A 28 -4.33 3.16 2.83
N ASP A 29 -3.75 3.50 1.68
CA ASP A 29 -2.31 3.74 1.52
C ASP A 29 -1.86 4.93 2.39
N GLU A 30 -2.57 6.06 2.32
CA GLU A 30 -2.30 7.24 3.15
C GLU A 30 -2.42 6.92 4.66
N LEU A 31 -3.44 6.13 5.04
CA LEU A 31 -3.60 5.68 6.43
C LEU A 31 -2.42 4.81 6.89
N LEU A 32 -1.95 3.91 6.04
CA LEU A 32 -0.80 3.06 6.32
C LEU A 32 0.48 3.88 6.41
N ASP A 33 0.67 4.87 5.54
CA ASP A 33 1.82 5.78 5.59
C ASP A 33 1.85 6.59 6.88
N VAL A 34 0.71 7.11 7.32
CA VAL A 34 0.62 7.80 8.62
C VAL A 34 0.89 6.84 9.79
N ALA A 35 0.33 5.64 9.75
CA ALA A 35 0.48 4.66 10.82
C ALA A 35 1.91 4.10 10.92
N LEU A 36 2.52 3.80 9.78
CA LEU A 36 3.83 3.15 9.67
C LEU A 36 4.98 4.16 9.56
N GLY A 37 4.70 5.40 9.16
CA GLY A 37 5.71 6.45 8.98
C GLY A 37 6.55 6.73 10.24
N LEU A 38 6.01 6.46 11.43
CA LEU A 38 6.77 6.53 12.69
C LEU A 38 7.49 5.21 13.04
N LEU A 39 6.94 4.06 12.63
CA LEU A 39 7.50 2.74 12.94
C LEU A 39 8.69 2.37 12.04
N VAL A 40 8.66 2.76 10.77
CA VAL A 40 9.75 2.53 9.80
C VAL A 40 11.10 3.10 10.27
N PRO A 41 11.21 4.38 10.70
CA PRO A 41 12.48 4.91 11.18
C PRO A 41 12.97 4.21 12.46
N LEU A 42 12.05 3.80 13.35
CA LEU A 42 12.40 3.05 14.56
C LEU A 42 12.92 1.65 14.24
N ALA A 43 12.29 0.95 13.29
CA ALA A 43 12.76 -0.33 12.80
C ALA A 43 14.14 -0.21 12.13
N GLY A 44 14.36 0.85 11.34
CA GLY A 44 15.68 1.17 10.78
C GLY A 44 16.73 1.42 11.85
N LEU A 45 16.39 2.17 12.90
CA LEU A 45 17.28 2.40 14.05
C LEU A 45 17.60 1.11 14.79
N ALA A 46 16.59 0.27 15.05
CA ALA A 46 16.77 -1.03 15.68
C ALA A 46 17.68 -1.94 14.84
N LEU A 47 17.50 -1.95 13.51
CA LEU A 47 18.36 -2.70 12.59
C LEU A 47 19.80 -2.18 12.65
N VAL A 48 20.01 -0.87 12.62
CA VAL A 48 21.35 -0.27 12.75
C VAL A 48 21.98 -0.65 14.10
N VAL A 49 21.23 -0.59 15.19
CA VAL A 49 21.71 -1.00 16.52
C VAL A 49 22.09 -2.48 16.51
N LEU A 50 21.27 -3.37 15.94
CA LEU A 50 21.59 -4.80 15.81
C LEU A 50 22.87 -5.02 15.00
N VAL A 51 23.03 -4.32 13.88
CA VAL A 51 24.24 -4.39 13.06
C VAL A 51 25.46 -3.93 13.85
N VAL A 52 25.37 -2.82 14.57
CA VAL A 52 26.46 -2.31 15.41
C VAL A 52 26.81 -3.29 16.53
N LEU A 53 25.80 -3.86 17.22
CA LEU A 53 26.03 -4.84 18.28
C LEU A 53 26.67 -6.13 17.75
N SER A 54 26.25 -6.58 16.56
CA SER A 54 26.87 -7.72 15.87
C SER A 54 28.32 -7.43 15.48
N LEU A 55 28.63 -6.22 15.01
CA LEU A 55 30.01 -5.82 14.71
C LEU A 55 30.90 -5.73 15.95
N LEU A 56 30.33 -5.40 17.10
CA LEU A 56 31.02 -5.37 18.39
C LEU A 56 31.16 -6.77 19.02
N ASP A 57 30.72 -7.82 18.33
CA ASP A 57 30.70 -9.22 18.80
C ASP A 57 29.94 -9.36 20.13
N ARG A 58 28.96 -8.48 20.36
CA ARG A 58 28.11 -8.46 21.57
C ARG A 58 26.82 -9.25 21.41
N LEU A 59 26.53 -9.74 20.21
CA LEU A 59 25.38 -10.56 19.86
C LEU A 59 25.86 -11.78 19.08
#